data_AF-A0AAE6QKG9-F1
#
_entry.id   AF-A0AAE6QKG9-F1
#
_cell.length_a   1.000
_cell.length_b   1.000
_cell.length_c   1.000
_cell.angle_alpha   90.00
_cell.angle_beta   90.00
_cell.angle_gamma   90.00
#
_symmetry.space_group_name_H-M   'P 1'
#
loop_
_entity.id
_entity.type
_entity.pdbx_description
1 polymer ?
#
loop_
_entity_poly.entity_id
_entity_poly.type
_entity_poly.pdbx_seq_one_letter_code
_entity_poly.pdbx_strand_id
1 'polypeptide(L)'
;MRTTWLERISVGFSVVCLVWGIWFGYTGDPTWLNRCGSLIIVTGVAVASFKLGDILHLQIKDFIEKNEAAQLEQLYDAYEKFWGGPLDKQFKEKLTIAVREKTERTFSDYITRRVDRVKKVEISLLILGTLINGFGDWAIIIAQGALVEQL
;
A
#
# COMPACT_ATOMS: atom_id res chain seq x y z
N MET A 1 -2.42 -5.49 11.82
CA MET A 1 -2.32 -4.87 10.47
C MET A 1 -0.86 -4.55 10.16
N ARG A 2 -0.23 -5.17 9.15
CA ARG A 2 1.13 -4.79 8.71
C ARG A 2 1.03 -3.78 7.56
N THR A 3 1.49 -2.55 7.78
CA THR A 3 1.75 -1.52 6.75
C THR A 3 2.83 -1.99 5.79
N THR A 4 2.73 -1.68 4.49
CA THR A 4 3.79 -2.01 3.53
C THR A 4 5.04 -1.16 3.79
N TRP A 5 6.21 -1.64 3.38
CA TRP A 5 7.47 -0.90 3.57
C TRP A 5 7.46 0.45 2.83
N LEU A 6 6.86 0.48 1.63
CA LEU A 6 6.66 1.71 0.85
C LEU A 6 5.76 2.72 1.57
N GLU A 7 4.63 2.28 2.15
CA GLU A 7 3.78 3.15 2.98
C GLU A 7 4.57 3.77 4.14
N ARG A 8 5.43 2.99 4.81
CA ARG A 8 6.22 3.50 5.96
C ARG A 8 7.22 4.56 5.54
N ILE A 9 7.91 4.34 4.43
CA ILE A 9 8.92 5.28 3.94
C ILE A 9 8.25 6.55 3.43
N SER A 10 7.16 6.43 2.66
CA SER A 10 6.48 7.61 2.11
C SER A 10 5.87 8.48 3.20
N VAL A 11 5.21 7.87 4.19
CA VAL A 11 4.68 8.58 5.36
C VAL A 11 5.80 9.16 6.20
N GLY A 12 6.86 8.39 6.47
CA GLY A 12 8.01 8.85 7.25
C GLY A 12 8.70 10.06 6.61
N PHE A 13 8.96 9.99 5.30
CA PHE A 13 9.55 11.08 4.54
C PHE A 13 8.65 12.32 4.55
N SER A 14 7.34 12.14 4.38
CA SER A 14 6.37 13.23 4.39
C SER A 14 6.28 13.92 5.75
N VAL A 15 6.33 13.15 6.84
CA VAL A 15 6.40 13.69 8.21
C VAL A 15 7.68 14.50 8.43
N VAL A 16 8.82 13.98 7.98
CA VAL A 16 10.09 14.72 8.06
C VAL A 16 10.01 16.02 7.26
N CYS A 17 9.53 15.99 6.01
CA CYS A 17 9.34 17.20 5.22
C CYS A 17 8.43 18.21 5.92
N LEU A 18 7.36 17.76 6.56
CA LEU A 18 6.41 18.63 7.26
C LEU A 18 7.04 19.27 8.50
N VAL A 19 7.73 18.49 9.34
CA VAL A 19 8.40 19.02 10.54
C VAL A 19 9.47 20.05 10.17
N TRP A 20 10.30 19.74 9.18
CA TRP A 20 11.34 20.65 8.72
C TRP A 20 10.75 21.89 8.01
N GLY A 21 9.66 21.72 7.25
CA GLY A 21 8.95 22.83 6.62
C GLY A 21 8.36 23.80 7.64
N ILE A 22 7.77 23.28 8.72
CA ILE A 22 7.28 24.12 9.84
C ILE A 22 8.46 24.83 10.51
N TRP A 23 9.53 24.11 10.85
CA TRP A 23 10.69 24.70 11.52
C TRP A 23 11.31 25.84 10.70
N PHE A 24 11.57 25.61 9.41
CA PHE A 24 12.14 26.63 8.52
C PHE A 24 11.16 27.76 8.20
N GLY A 25 9.87 27.46 8.08
CA GLY A 25 8.86 28.48 7.85
C GLY A 25 8.69 29.41 9.06
N TYR A 26 8.77 28.87 10.27
CA TYR A 26 8.68 29.67 11.50
C TYR A 26 9.93 30.48 11.81
N THR A 27 11.12 29.93 11.56
CA THR A 27 12.41 30.57 11.89
C THR A 27 12.97 31.44 10.75
N GLY A 28 12.47 31.25 9.54
CA GLY A 28 12.92 31.95 8.34
C GLY A 28 11.74 32.46 7.50
N ASP A 29 11.70 32.04 6.24
CA ASP A 29 10.68 32.45 5.27
C ASP A 29 9.49 31.47 5.31
N PRO A 30 8.25 31.95 5.59
CA PRO A 30 7.04 31.13 5.58
C PRO A 30 6.88 30.26 4.34
N THR A 31 7.39 30.69 3.17
CA THR A 31 7.31 29.94 1.89
C THR A 31 7.92 28.54 1.93
N TRP A 32 8.75 28.24 2.93
CA TRP A 32 9.32 26.90 3.12
C TRP A 32 8.25 25.83 3.36
N LEU A 33 7.16 26.14 4.06
CA LEU A 33 6.12 25.15 4.31
C LEU A 33 5.39 24.76 3.01
N ASN A 34 5.09 25.73 2.15
CA ASN A 34 4.54 25.47 0.82
C ASN A 34 5.46 24.59 -0.06
N ARG A 35 6.76 24.88 -0.07
CA ARG A 35 7.76 24.05 -0.78
C ARG A 35 7.77 22.61 -0.27
N CYS A 36 7.63 22.40 1.04
CA CYS A 36 7.51 21.06 1.62
C CYS A 36 6.22 20.35 1.16
N GLY A 37 5.11 21.08 0.99
CA GLY A 37 3.89 20.55 0.37
C GLY A 37 4.14 19.99 -1.02
N SER A 38 4.92 20.68 -1.85
CA SER A 38 5.35 20.19 -3.18
C SER A 38 6.12 18.86 -3.10
N LEU A 39 7.04 18.73 -2.15
CA LEU A 39 7.83 17.50 -1.96
C LEU A 39 6.97 16.32 -1.52
N ILE A 40 5.95 16.58 -0.68
CA ILE A 40 4.96 15.57 -0.26
C ILE A 40 4.14 15.10 -1.47
N ILE A 41 3.72 16.01 -2.36
CA ILE A 41 3.02 15.66 -3.62
C ILE A 41 3.90 14.76 -4.49
N VAL A 42 5.16 15.13 -4.72
CA VAL A 42 6.11 14.33 -5.52
C VAL A 42 6.28 12.93 -4.92
N THR A 43 6.33 12.82 -3.60
CA THR A 43 6.40 11.54 -2.89
C THR A 43 5.16 10.69 -3.15
N GLY A 44 3.96 11.30 -3.09
CA GLY A 44 2.71 10.64 -3.45
C GLY A 44 2.71 10.10 -4.88
N VAL A 45 3.13 10.92 -5.86
CA VAL A 45 3.24 10.53 -7.27
C VAL A 45 4.28 9.42 -7.49
N ALA A 46 5.41 9.47 -6.79
CA ALA A 46 6.43 8.42 -6.86
C ALA A 46 5.90 7.08 -6.34
N VAL A 47 5.13 7.09 -5.24
CA VAL A 47 4.47 5.88 -4.71
C VAL A 47 3.41 5.36 -5.67
N ALA A 48 2.63 6.24 -6.29
CA ALA A 48 1.63 5.89 -7.32
C ALA A 48 2.26 5.19 -8.53
N SER A 49 3.48 5.62 -8.88
CA SER A 49 4.23 5.08 -10.01
C SER A 49 4.77 3.67 -9.75
N PHE A 50 4.84 3.24 -8.48
CA PHE A 50 5.14 1.85 -8.16
C PHE A 50 3.92 0.96 -8.45
N LYS A 51 4.00 0.17 -9.52
CA LYS A 51 2.99 -0.82 -9.90
C LYS A 51 2.97 -2.03 -8.96
N LEU A 52 2.58 -1.81 -7.70
CA LEU A 52 2.59 -2.82 -6.66
C LEU A 52 1.67 -4.01 -6.99
N GLY A 53 0.54 -3.73 -7.67
CA GLY A 53 -0.40 -4.76 -8.13
C GLY A 53 0.25 -5.75 -9.10
N ASP A 54 0.97 -5.24 -10.12
CA ASP A 54 1.63 -6.07 -11.14
C ASP A 54 2.72 -6.96 -10.52
N ILE A 55 3.53 -6.40 -9.61
CA ILE A 55 4.59 -7.14 -8.91
C ILE A 55 3.99 -8.24 -8.03
N LEU A 56 2.92 -7.95 -7.28
CA LEU A 56 2.27 -8.97 -6.43
C LEU A 56 1.62 -10.06 -7.28
N HIS A 57 0.98 -9.72 -8.39
CA HIS A 57 0.38 -10.70 -9.29
C HIS A 57 1.43 -11.66 -9.87
N LEU A 58 2.58 -11.14 -10.29
CA LEU A 58 3.69 -11.96 -10.78
C LEU A 58 4.24 -12.90 -9.70
N GLN A 59 4.50 -12.39 -8.49
CA GLN A 59 5.00 -13.21 -7.39
C GLN A 59 4.02 -14.30 -6.95
N ILE A 60 2.73 -14.00 -6.95
CA ILE A 60 1.68 -14.96 -6.60
C ILE A 60 1.55 -16.03 -7.68
N LYS A 61 1.63 -15.65 -8.96
CA LYS A 61 1.63 -16.61 -10.06
C LYS A 61 2.81 -17.59 -9.93
N ASP A 62 4.01 -17.06 -9.70
CA ASP A 62 5.21 -17.88 -9.46
C ASP A 62 5.07 -18.79 -8.22
N PHE A 63 4.41 -18.30 -7.17
CA PHE A 63 4.17 -19.08 -5.95
C PHE A 63 3.17 -20.21 -6.17
N ILE A 64 2.08 -19.95 -6.90
CA ILE A 64 1.09 -20.97 -7.26
C ILE A 64 1.79 -22.03 -8.12
N GLU A 65 2.47 -21.63 -9.19
CA GLU A 65 3.12 -22.56 -10.12
C GLU A 65 4.16 -23.47 -9.43
N LYS A 66 4.86 -22.97 -8.41
CA LYS A 66 5.84 -23.75 -7.64
C LYS A 66 5.24 -24.68 -6.59
N ASN A 67 4.07 -24.35 -6.02
CA ASN A 67 3.52 -25.05 -4.86
C ASN A 67 2.21 -25.80 -5.14
N GLU A 68 1.57 -25.55 -6.28
CA GLU A 68 0.28 -26.14 -6.67
C GLU A 68 0.38 -27.68 -6.72
N ALA A 69 1.45 -28.23 -7.30
CA ALA A 69 1.64 -29.68 -7.38
C ALA A 69 1.70 -30.34 -5.98
N ALA A 70 2.48 -29.77 -5.06
CA ALA A 70 2.63 -30.31 -3.71
C ALA A 70 1.36 -30.16 -2.86
N GLN A 71 0.61 -29.06 -3.03
CA GLN A 71 -0.66 -28.85 -2.34
C GLN A 71 -1.76 -29.77 -2.87
N LEU A 72 -1.81 -30.00 -4.19
CA LEU A 72 -2.76 -30.93 -4.80
C LEU A 72 -2.49 -32.36 -4.38
N GLU A 73 -1.23 -32.78 -4.30
CA GLU A 73 -0.85 -34.12 -3.84
C GLU A 73 -1.28 -34.38 -2.40
N GLN A 74 -1.08 -33.42 -1.49
CA GLN A 74 -1.59 -33.50 -0.11
C GLN A 74 -3.11 -33.57 -0.04
N LEU A 75 -3.81 -32.84 -0.93
CA LEU A 75 -5.27 -32.89 -1.00
C LEU A 75 -5.77 -34.25 -1.52
N TYR A 76 -5.12 -34.81 -2.54
CA TYR A 76 -5.45 -36.14 -3.05
C TYR A 76 -5.29 -37.19 -1.95
N ASP A 77 -4.15 -37.19 -1.25
CA ASP A 77 -3.91 -38.13 -0.15
C ASP A 77 -4.95 -38.00 0.99
N ALA A 78 -5.36 -36.78 1.32
CA ALA A 78 -6.37 -36.54 2.35
C ALA A 78 -7.75 -37.07 1.92
N TYR A 79 -8.15 -36.84 0.67
CA TYR A 79 -9.43 -37.31 0.15
C TYR A 79 -9.46 -38.82 -0.11
N GLU A 80 -8.35 -39.43 -0.56
CA GLU A 80 -8.24 -40.90 -0.72
C GLU A 80 -8.30 -41.61 0.64
N LYS A 81 -7.66 -41.06 1.67
CA LYS A 81 -7.79 -41.56 3.05
C LYS A 81 -9.19 -41.42 3.61
N PHE A 82 -9.90 -40.34 3.28
CA PHE A 82 -11.26 -40.10 3.76
C PHE A 82 -12.30 -41.02 3.09
N TRP A 83 -12.14 -41.27 1.79
CA TRP A 83 -13.07 -42.11 1.00
C TRP A 83 -12.70 -43.60 0.98
N GLY A 84 -11.52 -43.97 1.51
CA GLY A 84 -11.10 -45.36 1.63
C GLY A 84 -10.75 -46.04 0.31
N GLY A 85 -10.42 -45.27 -0.73
CA GLY A 85 -10.11 -45.78 -2.06
C GLY A 85 -9.55 -44.70 -2.99
N PRO A 86 -8.98 -45.12 -4.14
CA PRO A 86 -8.40 -44.20 -5.11
C PRO A 86 -9.45 -43.27 -5.69
N LEU A 87 -9.12 -41.98 -5.81
CA LEU A 87 -10.01 -40.97 -6.38
C LEU A 87 -10.12 -41.15 -7.90
N ASP A 88 -11.34 -41.04 -8.42
CA ASP A 88 -11.60 -41.07 -9.84
C ASP A 88 -10.92 -39.90 -10.59
N LYS A 89 -10.48 -40.15 -11.83
CA LYS A 89 -9.77 -39.15 -12.66
C LYS A 89 -10.60 -37.89 -12.86
N GLN A 90 -11.90 -38.03 -13.09
CA GLN A 90 -12.80 -36.88 -13.27
C GLN A 90 -12.92 -36.05 -11.99
N PHE A 91 -12.86 -36.70 -10.83
CA PHE A 91 -12.86 -36.00 -9.54
C PHE A 91 -11.53 -35.26 -9.30
N LYS A 92 -10.39 -35.88 -9.63
CA LYS A 92 -9.08 -35.23 -9.51
C LYS A 92 -8.97 -33.97 -10.37
N GLU A 93 -9.46 -34.02 -11.61
CA GLU A 93 -9.50 -32.84 -12.50
C GLU A 93 -10.42 -31.74 -11.96
N LYS A 94 -11.63 -32.08 -11.50
CA LYS A 94 -12.53 -31.10 -10.89
C LYS A 94 -11.95 -30.48 -9.62
N LEU A 95 -11.28 -31.28 -8.79
CA LEU A 95 -10.63 -30.81 -7.57
C LEU A 95 -9.50 -29.85 -7.90
N THR A 96 -8.68 -30.16 -8.91
CA THR A 96 -7.61 -29.27 -9.39
C THR A 96 -8.15 -27.92 -9.82
N ILE A 97 -9.18 -27.91 -10.67
CA ILE A 97 -9.79 -26.67 -11.17
C ILE A 97 -10.40 -25.86 -10.01
N ALA A 98 -11.12 -26.52 -9.10
CA ALA A 98 -11.75 -25.86 -7.96
C ALA A 98 -10.71 -25.27 -6.98
N VAL A 99 -9.63 -26.00 -6.70
CA VAL A 99 -8.54 -25.52 -5.83
C VAL A 99 -7.85 -24.33 -6.47
N ARG A 100 -7.53 -24.42 -7.77
CA ARG A 100 -6.89 -23.31 -8.51
C ARG A 100 -7.76 -22.07 -8.52
N GLU A 101 -9.04 -22.20 -8.89
CA GLU A 101 -9.96 -21.06 -8.93
C GLU A 101 -10.15 -20.41 -7.55
N LYS A 102 -10.30 -21.23 -6.50
CA LYS A 102 -10.43 -20.72 -5.13
C LYS A 102 -9.16 -20.04 -4.63
N THR A 103 -8.00 -20.57 -5.00
CA THR A 103 -6.69 -20.02 -4.67
C THR A 103 -6.47 -18.69 -5.38
N GLU A 104 -6.70 -18.64 -6.69
CA GLU A 104 -6.63 -17.40 -7.50
C GLU A 104 -7.57 -16.32 -6.94
N ARG A 105 -8.83 -16.65 -6.62
CA ARG A 105 -9.78 -15.70 -6.01
C ARG A 105 -9.30 -15.19 -4.65
N THR A 106 -8.85 -16.07 -3.77
CA THR A 106 -8.38 -15.69 -2.43
C THR A 106 -7.17 -14.77 -2.50
N PHE A 107 -6.24 -15.05 -3.41
CA PHE A 107 -5.09 -14.17 -3.63
C PHE A 107 -5.47 -12.87 -4.31
N SER A 108 -6.38 -12.88 -5.29
CA SER A 108 -6.90 -11.66 -5.94
C SER A 108 -7.54 -10.72 -4.91
N ASP A 109 -8.38 -11.24 -4.02
CA ASP A 109 -8.98 -10.48 -2.93
C ASP A 109 -7.92 -9.91 -1.97
N TYR A 110 -6.89 -10.69 -1.67
CA TYR A 110 -5.78 -10.26 -0.82
C TYR A 110 -4.97 -9.13 -1.48
N ILE A 111 -4.67 -9.24 -2.77
CA ILE A 111 -3.98 -8.20 -3.55
C ILE A 111 -4.83 -6.94 -3.59
N THR A 112 -6.11 -7.06 -3.93
CA THR A 112 -7.03 -5.92 -4.05
C THR A 112 -7.07 -5.11 -2.75
N ARG A 113 -7.22 -5.78 -1.59
CA ARG A 113 -7.19 -5.11 -0.28
C ARG A 113 -5.86 -4.40 0.02
N ARG A 114 -4.74 -4.92 -0.49
CA ARG A 114 -3.41 -4.32 -0.32
C ARG A 114 -3.23 -3.11 -1.23
N VAL A 115 -3.62 -3.22 -2.49
CA VAL A 115 -3.56 -2.15 -3.48
C VAL A 115 -4.46 -0.99 -3.06
N ASP A 116 -5.70 -1.27 -2.64
CA ASP A 116 -6.63 -0.24 -2.16
C ASP A 116 -6.08 0.53 -0.96
N ARG A 117 -5.34 -0.13 -0.07
CA ARG A 117 -4.73 0.54 1.08
C ARG A 117 -3.62 1.49 0.66
N VAL A 118 -2.72 1.05 -0.21
CA VAL A 118 -1.64 1.91 -0.73
C VAL A 118 -2.23 3.11 -1.45
N LYS A 119 -3.28 2.91 -2.25
CA LYS A 119 -3.99 3.97 -2.98
C LYS A 119 -4.66 4.98 -2.04
N LYS A 120 -5.21 4.53 -0.91
CA LYS A 120 -5.74 5.45 0.13
C LYS A 120 -4.64 6.31 0.76
N VAL A 121 -3.47 5.72 1.03
CA VAL A 121 -2.31 6.48 1.55
C VAL A 121 -1.83 7.49 0.52
N GLU A 122 -1.73 7.10 -0.75
CA GLU A 122 -1.38 7.97 -1.87
C GLU A 122 -2.32 9.18 -1.97
N ILE A 123 -3.64 8.93 -2.03
CA ILE A 123 -4.65 9.98 -2.10
C ILE A 123 -4.53 10.91 -0.88
N SER A 124 -4.31 10.35 0.32
CA SER A 124 -4.15 11.14 1.54
C SER A 124 -2.90 12.03 1.48
N LEU A 125 -1.77 11.52 0.98
CA LEU A 125 -0.54 12.28 0.81
C LEU A 125 -0.70 13.38 -0.25
N LEU A 126 -1.40 13.10 -1.36
CA LEU A 126 -1.69 14.08 -2.40
C LEU A 126 -2.56 15.22 -1.86
N ILE A 127 -3.64 14.89 -1.15
CA ILE A 127 -4.52 15.89 -0.54
C ILE A 127 -3.73 16.73 0.47
N LEU A 128 -2.99 16.08 1.38
CA LEU A 128 -2.20 16.77 2.40
C LEU A 128 -1.14 17.68 1.77
N GLY A 129 -0.37 17.16 0.81
CA GLY A 129 0.67 17.92 0.12
C GLY A 129 0.08 19.11 -0.66
N THR A 130 -1.07 18.94 -1.29
CA THR A 130 -1.78 20.02 -1.99
C THR A 130 -2.26 21.10 -1.03
N LEU A 131 -2.81 20.72 0.13
CA LEU A 131 -3.23 21.68 1.15
C LEU A 131 -2.05 22.45 1.73
N ILE A 132 -0.95 21.77 2.03
CA ILE A 132 0.27 22.40 2.56
C ILE A 132 0.90 23.33 1.51
N ASN A 133 0.93 22.92 0.25
CA ASN A 133 1.40 23.75 -0.85
C ASN A 133 0.54 25.01 -1.01
N GLY A 134 -0.80 24.87 -1.07
CA GLY A 134 -1.69 26.01 -1.29
C GLY A 134 -1.86 26.95 -0.09
N PHE A 135 -1.82 26.43 1.14
CA PHE A 135 -2.22 27.16 2.35
C PHE A 135 -1.18 27.17 3.46
N GLY A 136 -0.05 26.48 3.30
CA GLY A 136 0.96 26.33 4.36
C GLY A 136 1.51 27.68 4.84
N ASP A 137 1.84 28.57 3.91
CA ASP A 137 2.46 29.86 4.25
C ASP A 137 1.49 30.72 5.08
N TRP A 138 0.20 30.70 4.73
CA TRP A 138 -0.84 31.43 5.45
C TRP A 138 -0.99 30.94 6.90
N ALA A 139 -0.91 29.61 7.11
CA ALA A 139 -0.98 29.03 8.45
C ALA A 139 0.19 29.48 9.34
N ILE A 140 1.41 29.54 8.79
CA ILE A 140 2.57 30.05 9.55
C ILE A 140 2.45 31.54 9.82
N ILE A 141 2.04 32.34 8.84
CA ILE A 141 1.88 33.79 9.00
C ILE A 141 0.86 34.12 10.11
N ILE A 142 -0.30 33.45 10.12
CA ILE A 142 -1.29 33.62 11.18
C ILE A 142 -0.70 33.25 12.54
N ALA A 143 0.00 32.13 12.62
CA ALA A 143 0.48 31.63 13.88
C ALA A 143 1.67 32.44 14.44
N GLN A 144 2.50 33.03 13.56
CA GLN A 144 3.47 34.05 13.95
C GLN A 144 2.77 35.33 14.43
N GLY A 145 1.73 35.80 13.72
CA GLY A 145 0.96 36.98 14.11
C GLY A 145 0.27 36.85 15.48
N ALA A 146 -0.36 35.70 15.76
CA ALA A 146 -1.00 35.42 17.04
C ALA A 146 0.00 35.34 18.21
N LEU A 147 1.26 34.97 17.94
CA LEU A 147 2.31 34.92 18.97
C LEU A 147 2.83 36.32 19.32
N VAL A 148 2.83 37.24 18.37
CA VAL A 148 3.21 38.65 18.59
C VAL A 148 2.16 39.40 19.39
N GLU A 149 0.86 39.11 19.20
CA GLU A 149 -0.21 39.73 20.01
C GLU A 149 -0.23 39.30 21.49
N GLN A 150 0.51 38.24 21.85
CA GLN A 150 0.58 37.72 23.23
C GLN A 150 1.81 38.21 24.03
N LEU A 151 2.76 38.90 23.39
CA LEU A 151 3.99 39.44 23.99
C LEU A 151 3.86 40.95 24.26
#